data_AF-A0A448MS74-F1
#
_entry.id   AF-A0A448MS74-F1
#
_cell.length_a   1.000
_cell.length_b   1.000
_cell.length_c   1.000
_cell.angle_alpha   90.00
_cell.angle_beta   90.00
_cell.angle_gamma   90.00
#
_symmetry.space_group_name_H-M   'P 1'
#
loop_
_entity.id
_entity.type
_entity.pdbx_description
1 polymer ?
#
loop_
_entity_poly.entity_id
_entity_poly.type
_entity_poly.pdbx_seq_one_letter_code
_entity_poly.pdbx_strand_id
1 'polypeptide(L)'
;MVRAIESVKAQTYPCRHYIFVDGEQFSDKVKGLVEPYQDLVITYLPMNTGKNGMVNSGVNAIASFLVEEDIICYLDDDNWYKPNHVEELVKVLDRGADLHIH
;
A
#
# COMPACT_ATOMS: atom_id res chain seq x y z
N MET A 1 -10.58 0.38 3.80
CA MET A 1 -9.31 0.75 4.47
C MET A 1 -8.98 -0.16 5.65
N VAL A 2 -9.75 -0.20 6.74
CA VAL A 2 -9.44 -1.07 7.92
C VAL A 2 -9.23 -2.53 7.52
N ARG A 3 -10.11 -3.08 6.67
CA ARG A 3 -9.97 -4.44 6.14
C ARG A 3 -8.69 -4.65 5.33
N ALA A 4 -8.25 -3.64 4.58
CA ALA A 4 -7.00 -3.69 3.82
C ALA A 4 -5.80 -3.77 4.78
N ILE A 5 -5.79 -2.93 5.81
CA ILE A 5 -4.79 -2.94 6.90
C ILE A 5 -4.69 -4.32 7.55
N GLU A 6 -5.81 -4.87 8.00
CA GLU A 6 -5.83 -6.19 8.61
C GLU A 6 -5.34 -7.28 7.65
N SER A 7 -5.66 -7.19 6.35
CA SER A 7 -5.21 -8.17 5.36
C SER A 7 -3.70 -8.17 5.11
N VAL A 8 -3.05 -7.00 5.20
CA VAL A 8 -1.58 -6.89 5.12
C VAL A 8 -0.94 -7.40 6.40
N LYS A 9 -1.50 -7.08 7.57
CA LYS A 9 -0.99 -7.59 8.86
C LYS A 9 -1.14 -9.09 9.01
N ALA A 10 -2.14 -9.68 8.36
CA ALA A 10 -2.37 -11.13 8.35
C ALA A 10 -1.52 -11.89 7.31
N GLN A 11 -0.60 -11.23 6.60
CA GLN A 11 0.27 -11.92 5.64
C GLN A 11 1.19 -12.93 6.34
N THR A 12 1.40 -14.09 5.71
CA THR A 12 2.36 -15.11 6.16
C THR A 12 3.81 -14.72 5.89
N TYR A 13 4.02 -13.66 5.09
CA TYR A 13 5.31 -13.08 4.79
C TYR A 13 5.46 -11.73 5.52
N PRO A 14 6.63 -11.41 6.13
CA PRO A 14 6.83 -10.13 6.77
C PRO A 14 6.64 -8.96 5.79
N CYS A 15 5.74 -8.03 6.13
CA CYS A 15 5.44 -6.87 5.32
C CYS A 15 5.52 -5.60 6.15
N ARG A 16 6.13 -4.54 5.60
CA ARG A 16 5.97 -3.18 6.13
C ARG A 16 4.83 -2.51 5.38
N HIS A 17 3.89 -1.94 6.12
CA HIS A 17 2.70 -1.34 5.51
C HIS A 17 2.83 0.17 5.40
N TYR A 18 3.01 0.63 4.17
CA TYR A 18 3.00 2.04 3.79
C TYR A 18 1.60 2.47 3.36
N ILE A 19 1.10 3.57 3.93
CA ILE A 19 -0.20 4.16 3.58
C ILE A 19 0.01 5.57 3.06
N PHE A 20 -0.40 5.81 1.82
CA PHE A 20 -0.40 7.13 1.21
C PHE A 20 -1.80 7.73 1.25
N VAL A 21 -1.94 8.87 1.94
CA VAL A 21 -3.20 9.60 2.02
C VAL A 21 -3.20 10.68 0.96
N ASP A 22 -3.90 10.43 -0.15
CA ASP A 22 -3.85 11.27 -1.34
C ASP A 22 -4.82 12.47 -1.27
N GLY A 23 -4.36 13.54 -0.62
CA GLY A 23 -5.06 14.81 -0.50
C GLY A 23 -5.47 15.15 0.93
N GLU A 24 -5.25 16.42 1.30
CA GLU A 24 -5.42 16.91 2.66
C GLU A 24 -6.82 16.67 3.22
N GLN A 25 -7.85 16.72 2.37
CA GLN A 25 -9.25 16.51 2.75
C GLN A 25 -9.54 15.13 3.37
N PHE A 26 -8.65 14.16 3.21
CA PHE A 26 -8.80 12.83 3.78
C PHE A 26 -7.99 12.62 5.08
N SER A 27 -7.11 13.56 5.44
CA SER A 27 -6.14 13.38 6.53
C SER A 27 -6.81 13.08 7.87
N ASP A 28 -7.79 13.87 8.28
CA ASP A 28 -8.43 13.72 9.59
C ASP A 28 -9.26 12.44 9.69
N LYS A 29 -9.93 12.08 8.60
CA LYS A 29 -10.65 10.80 8.51
C LYS A 29 -9.69 9.62 8.66
N VAL A 30 -8.54 9.66 8.00
CA VAL A 30 -7.56 8.56 8.05
C VAL A 30 -6.89 8.50 9.43
N LYS A 31 -6.53 9.64 10.04
CA LYS A 31 -5.92 9.69 11.38
C LYS A 31 -6.73 8.91 12.42
N GLY A 32 -8.05 9.10 12.46
CA GLY A 32 -8.90 8.36 13.41
C GLY A 32 -9.00 6.86 13.12
N LEU A 33 -8.82 6.43 11.87
CA LEU A 33 -8.87 5.02 11.49
C LEU A 33 -7.56 4.28 11.77
N VAL A 34 -6.43 4.97 11.68
CA VAL A 34 -5.08 4.38 11.85
C VAL A 34 -4.54 4.49 13.26
N GLU A 35 -5.13 5.33 14.12
CA GLU A 35 -4.71 5.53 15.52
C GLU A 35 -4.48 4.22 16.32
N PRO A 36 -5.28 3.14 16.14
CA PRO A 36 -5.05 1.87 16.85
C PRO A 36 -3.80 1.09 16.40
N TYR A 37 -3.16 1.47 15.29
CA TYR A 37 -2.06 0.74 14.68
C TYR A 37 -0.73 1.47 14.88
N GLN A 38 0.26 0.78 15.44
CA GLN A 38 1.56 1.38 15.77
C GLN A 38 2.65 1.11 14.72
N ASP A 39 2.39 0.19 13.79
CA ASP A 39 3.33 -0.39 12.83
C ASP A 39 3.11 0.09 11.39
N LEU A 40 2.31 1.14 11.20
CA LEU A 40 2.04 1.74 9.90
C LEU A 40 3.00 2.89 9.61
N VAL A 41 3.48 2.98 8.37
CA VAL A 41 4.21 4.15 7.87
C VAL A 41 3.24 4.97 7.03
N ILE A 42 2.89 6.16 7.48
CA ILE A 42 1.83 6.96 6.86
C ILE A 42 2.40 8.25 6.28
N THR A 43 2.11 8.49 5.01
CA THR A 43 2.51 9.70 4.28
C THR A 43 1.26 10.46 3.85
N TYR A 44 1.12 11.69 4.34
CA TYR A 44 0.02 12.59 3.97
C TYR A 44 0.44 13.51 2.83
N LEU A 45 -0.29 13.47 1.73
CA LEU A 45 -0.03 14.33 0.58
C LEU A 45 -0.95 15.57 0.63
N PRO A 46 -0.42 16.78 0.41
CA PRO A 46 -1.20 18.02 0.50
C PRO A 46 -2.19 18.17 -0.65
N MET A 47 -1.99 17.45 -1.75
CA MET A 47 -2.80 17.53 -2.97
C MET A 47 -3.24 16.14 -3.40
N ASN A 48 -4.46 16.04 -3.94
CA ASN A 48 -4.94 14.82 -4.56
C ASN A 48 -4.28 14.65 -5.93
N THR A 49 -3.36 13.69 -6.03
CA THR A 49 -2.59 13.36 -7.24
C THR A 49 -3.42 12.63 -8.30
N GLY A 50 -4.55 12.05 -7.93
CA GLY A 50 -5.53 11.45 -8.84
C GLY A 50 -6.52 12.45 -9.46
N LYS A 51 -6.46 13.74 -9.10
CA LYS A 51 -7.36 14.77 -9.63
C LYS A 51 -7.12 14.97 -11.15
N ASN A 52 -8.16 15.41 -11.87
CA ASN A 52 -8.13 15.71 -13.31
C ASN A 52 -7.91 14.50 -14.24
N GLY A 53 -8.36 13.30 -13.84
CA GLY A 53 -8.34 12.11 -14.70
C GLY A 53 -7.02 11.34 -14.70
N MET A 54 -6.09 11.68 -13.80
CA MET A 54 -4.90 10.87 -13.53
C MET A 54 -5.30 9.74 -12.58
N VAL A 55 -5.12 8.47 -12.98
CA VAL A 55 -5.49 7.31 -12.15
C VAL A 55 -4.39 7.02 -11.13
N ASN A 56 -4.41 7.69 -9.98
CA ASN A 56 -3.51 7.48 -8.82
C ASN A 56 -2.01 7.31 -9.18
N SER A 57 -1.61 7.76 -10.38
CA SER A 57 -0.34 7.34 -11.00
C SER A 57 0.82 8.07 -10.36
N GLY A 58 0.56 9.25 -9.77
CA GLY A 58 1.53 10.02 -9.04
C GLY A 58 2.05 9.28 -7.81
N VAL A 59 1.14 8.78 -6.96
CA VAL A 59 1.51 7.98 -5.76
C VAL A 59 2.30 6.73 -6.17
N ASN A 60 1.81 5.99 -7.16
CA ASN A 60 2.49 4.77 -7.61
C ASN A 60 3.88 5.07 -8.19
N ALA A 61 4.05 6.19 -8.90
CA ALA A 61 5.34 6.59 -9.45
C ALA A 61 6.36 7.02 -8.39
N ILE A 62 5.90 7.65 -7.30
CA ILE A 62 6.82 8.11 -6.23
C ILE A 62 7.13 7.02 -5.21
N ALA A 63 6.25 6.02 -5.05
CA ALA A 63 6.38 5.00 -4.00
C ALA A 63 7.74 4.30 -4.03
N SER A 64 8.26 3.94 -5.21
CA SER A 64 9.56 3.28 -5.36
C SER A 64 10.76 4.11 -4.92
N PHE A 65 10.61 5.43 -4.77
CA PHE A 65 11.65 6.32 -4.28
C PHE A 65 11.53 6.62 -2.77
N LEU A 66 10.45 6.16 -2.14
CA LEU A 66 10.11 6.47 -0.74
C LEU A 66 10.17 5.27 0.18
N VAL A 67 10.40 4.08 -0.37
CA VAL A 67 10.47 2.81 0.36
C VAL A 67 11.87 2.20 0.24
N GLU A 68 12.25 1.37 1.20
CA GLU A 68 13.57 0.73 1.27
C GLU A 68 13.50 -0.75 0.87
N GLU A 69 12.30 -1.30 0.73
CA GLU A 69 12.02 -2.70 0.45
C GLU A 69 12.29 -3.07 -1.02
N ASP A 70 12.79 -4.29 -1.24
CA ASP A 70 13.12 -4.80 -2.58
C ASP A 70 11.88 -5.06 -3.45
N ILE A 71 10.72 -5.30 -2.82
CA ILE A 71 9.47 -5.66 -3.50
C ILE A 71 8.37 -4.72 -3.02
N ILE A 72 7.64 -4.13 -3.98
CA ILE A 72 6.52 -3.23 -3.72
C ILE A 72 5.24 -3.90 -4.20
N CYS A 73 4.27 -4.04 -3.30
CA CYS A 73 2.93 -4.54 -3.61
C CYS A 73 1.92 -3.39 -3.46
N TYR A 74 1.16 -3.11 -4.51
CA TYR A 74 0.11 -2.09 -4.48
C TYR A 74 -1.22 -2.69 -4.03
N LEU A 75 -1.90 -2.00 -3.10
CA LEU A 75 -3.21 -2.37 -2.59
C LEU A 75 -4.10 -1.13 -2.47
N ASP A 76 -5.24 -1.15 -3.17
CA ASP A 76 -6.26 -0.11 -3.04
C ASP A 76 -7.00 -0.22 -1.71
N ASP A 77 -7.52 0.90 -1.21
CA ASP A 77 -8.13 0.97 0.12
C ASP A 77 -9.49 0.25 0.22
N ASP A 78 -10.14 -0.06 -0.90
CA ASP A 78 -11.37 -0.85 -0.99
C ASP A 78 -11.14 -2.35 -1.28
N ASN A 79 -9.88 -2.77 -1.42
CA ASN A 79 -9.49 -4.16 -1.68
C ASN A 79 -8.78 -4.81 -0.46
N TRP A 80 -8.50 -6.11 -0.54
CA TRP A 80 -7.77 -6.86 0.50
C TRP A 80 -7.07 -8.10 -0.05
N TYR A 81 -5.96 -8.47 0.58
CA TYR A 81 -5.21 -9.68 0.21
C TYR A 81 -5.75 -10.94 0.89
N LYS A 82 -5.45 -12.09 0.28
CA LYS A 82 -5.51 -13.39 0.96
C LYS A 82 -4.28 -13.52 1.88
N PRO A 83 -4.34 -14.28 2.99
CA PRO A 83 -3.25 -14.36 3.97
C PRO A 83 -1.88 -14.78 3.42
N ASN A 84 -1.83 -15.53 2.32
CA ASN A 84 -0.59 -16.02 1.72
C ASN A 84 -0.24 -15.33 0.39
N HIS A 85 -0.91 -14.22 0.06
CA HIS A 85 -0.78 -13.55 -1.23
C HIS A 85 0.66 -13.07 -1.51
N VAL A 86 1.27 -12.34 -0.56
CA VAL A 86 2.63 -11.82 -0.73
C VAL A 86 3.65 -12.96 -0.81
N GLU A 87 3.50 -14.00 0.01
CA GLU A 87 4.38 -15.18 -0.03
C GLU A 87 4.34 -15.88 -1.40
N GLU A 88 3.15 -16.02 -1.99
CA GLU A 88 2.98 -16.58 -3.34
C GLU A 88 3.63 -15.68 -4.40
N LEU A 89 3.49 -14.37 -4.28
CA LEU A 89 4.13 -13.40 -5.20
C LEU A 89 5.66 -13.49 -5.15
N VAL A 90 6.26 -13.49 -3.96
CA VAL A 90 7.72 -13.61 -3.79
C VAL A 90 8.22 -14.91 -4.43
N LYS A 91 7.52 -16.03 -4.23
CA LYS A 91 7.87 -17.33 -4.85
C LYS A 91 7.83 -17.31 -6.38
N VAL A 92 7.04 -16.42 -6.99
CA VAL A 92 6.99 -16.24 -8.44
C VAL A 92 8.16 -15.37 -8.90
N LEU A 93 8.46 -14.29 -8.19
CA LEU A 93 9.59 -13.39 -8.49
C LEU A 93 10.93 -14.12 -8.39
N ASP A 94 11.11 -14.96 -7.37
CA ASP A 94 12.32 -15.79 -7.18
C ASP A 94 12.59 -16.77 -8.34
N ARG A 95 11.59 -17.06 -9.16
CA ARG A 95 11.75 -17.88 -10.38
C ARG A 95 12.23 -17.07 -11.59
N GLY A 96 12.57 -15.80 -11.40
CA GLY A 96 13.10 -14.90 -12.42
C GLY A 96 12.06 -14.03 -13.10
N ALA A 97 10.95 -13.71 -12.41
CA ALA A 97 9.98 -12.73 -12.92
C ALA A 97 10.34 -11.33 -12.41
N ASP A 98 10.34 -10.34 -13.31
CA ASP A 98 10.62 -8.94 -12.96
C ASP A 98 9.36 -8.16 -12.53
N LEU A 99 8.17 -8.61 -12.96
CA LEU A 99 6.88 -7.99 -12.65
C LEU A 99 5.76 -9.03 -12.65
N HIS A 100 4.87 -8.94 -11.66
CA HIS A 100 3.70 -9.80 -11.56
C HIS A 100 2.44 -8.98 -11.24
N ILE A 101 1.36 -9.18 -12.00
CA ILE A 101 0.09 -8.45 -11.86
C ILE A 101 -1.02 -9.49 -11.70
N HIS A 102 -1.79 -9.40 -10.61
CA HIS A 102 -2.94 -10.26 -10.32
C HIS A 102 -4.19 -9.46 -9.98
#